data_AF-A0AAW8BAQ2-F1
#
_entry.id   AF-A0AAW8BAQ2-F1
#
_cell.length_a   1.000
_cell.length_b   1.000
_cell.length_c   1.000
_cell.angle_alpha   90.00
_cell.angle_beta   90.00
_cell.angle_gamma   90.00
#
_symmetry.space_group_name_H-M   'P 1'
#
loop_
_entity.id
_entity.type
_entity.pdbx_description
1 polymer ?
#
loop_
_entity_poly.entity_id
_entity_poly.type
_entity_poly.pdbx_seq_one_letter_code
_entity_poly.pdbx_strand_id
1 'polypeptide(L)' 'MTAGILGILLGGFGVHKFYLGYTKEGIIQLVLTFVTCGITSIIGLIEGILYLVMPDEQFDRTYVQNKKGWF' A
#
# COMPACT_ATOMS: atom_id res chain seq x y z
N MET A 1 -2.72 -0.48 -11.79
CA MET A 1 -3.08 -1.91 -11.60
C MET A 1 -2.10 -2.78 -10.78
N THR A 2 -0.81 -2.93 -11.13
CA THR A 2 0.12 -3.89 -10.47
C THR A 2 0.28 -3.68 -8.96
N ALA A 3 0.27 -2.42 -8.51
CA ALA A 3 0.34 -2.06 -7.09
C ALA A 3 -0.85 -2.58 -6.27
N GLY A 4 -2.05 -2.70 -6.88
CA GLY A 4 -3.24 -3.22 -6.20
C GLY A 4 -3.23 -4.74 -6.02
N ILE A 5 -2.72 -5.48 -7.02
CA ILE A 5 -2.51 -6.93 -6.91
C ILE A 5 -1.46 -7.24 -5.85
N LEU A 6 -0.36 -6.48 -5.83
CA LEU A 6 0.67 -6.55 -4.79
C LEU A 6 0.10 -6.19 -3.41
N GLY A 7 -0.82 -5.23 -3.34
CA GLY A 7 -1.49 -4.88 -2.09
C GLY A 7 -2.44 -5.97 -1.58
N ILE A 8 -3.10 -6.73 -2.44
CA ILE A 8 -3.96 -7.84 -1.99
C ILE A 8 -3.13 -9.06 -1.55
N LEU A 9 -2.11 -9.44 -2.31
CA LEU A 9 -1.31 -10.64 -2.01
C LEU A 9 -0.24 -10.41 -0.94
N LEU A 10 0.33 -9.20 -0.90
CA LEU A 10 1.49 -8.83 -0.07
C LEU A 10 1.28 -7.52 0.70
N GLY A 11 0.06 -6.97 0.74
CA GLY A 11 -0.21 -5.70 1.45
C GLY A 11 -0.01 -5.79 2.95
N GLY A 12 -0.13 -7.00 3.54
CA GLY A 12 0.23 -7.23 4.93
C GLY A 12 1.70 -6.92 5.25
N PHE A 13 2.57 -7.08 4.26
CA PHE A 13 4.00 -6.76 4.35
C PHE A 13 4.35 -5.35 3.84
N GLY A 14 3.37 -4.59 3.33
CA GLY A 14 3.58 -3.24 2.79
C GLY A 14 4.32 -3.21 1.44
N VAL A 15 4.41 -4.33 0.71
CA VAL A 15 5.18 -4.45 -0.55
C VAL A 15 4.67 -3.49 -1.63
N HIS A 16 3.37 -3.20 -1.66
CA HIS A 16 2.78 -2.21 -2.58
C HIS A 16 3.36 -0.80 -2.38
N LYS A 17 3.71 -0.40 -1.16
CA LYS A 17 4.37 0.89 -0.86
C LYS A 17 5.79 0.92 -1.38
N PHE A 18 6.55 -0.17 -1.23
CA PHE A 18 7.90 -0.28 -1.77
C PHE A 18 7.92 -0.21 -3.30
N TYR A 19 6.94 -0.83 -3.96
CA TYR A 19 6.79 -0.77 -5.41
C TYR A 19 6.57 0.66 -5.91
N LEU A 20 5.81 1.47 -5.16
CA LEU A 20 5.54 2.88 -5.48
C LEU A 20 6.69 3.82 -5.09
N GLY A 21 7.78 3.31 -4.50
CA GLY A 21 8.91 4.13 -4.04
C GLY A 21 8.72 4.76 -2.65
N TYR A 22 7.69 4.36 -1.90
CA TYR A 22 7.45 4.79 -0.53
C TYR A 22 8.16 3.90 0.49
N THR A 23 9.49 3.84 0.39
CA THR A 23 10.31 2.96 1.23
C THR A 23 10.11 3.20 2.73
N LYS A 24 9.94 4.46 3.14
CA LYS A 24 9.73 4.83 4.55
C LYS A 24 8.40 4.30 5.09
N GLU A 25 7.33 4.45 4.33
CA GLU A 25 5.99 4.02 4.74
C GLU A 25 5.85 2.51 4.71
N GLY A 26 6.45 1.85 3.71
CA GLY A 26 6.57 0.40 3.67
C GLY A 26 7.28 -0.16 4.90
N ILE A 27 8.37 0.48 5.35
CA ILE A 27 9.07 0.08 6.58
C ILE A 27 8.18 0.29 7.81
N ILE A 28 7.49 1.44 7.92
CA ILE A 28 6.56 1.70 9.04
C ILE A 28 5.45 0.64 9.08
N GLN A 29 4.85 0.32 7.94
CA GLN A 29 3.81 -0.69 7.84
C GLN A 29 4.32 -2.08 8.20
N LEU A 30 5.52 -2.46 7.76
CA LEU A 30 6.15 -3.72 8.10
C LEU A 30 6.43 -3.83 9.61
N VAL A 31 6.97 -2.77 10.22
CA VAL A 31 7.20 -2.71 11.67
C VAL A 31 5.88 -2.80 12.43
N LEU A 32 4.84 -2.08 12.00
CA LEU A 32 3.51 -2.14 12.62
C LEU A 32 2.90 -3.54 12.52
N THR A 33 2.99 -4.20 11.36
CA THR A 33 2.55 -5.58 11.18
C THR A 33 3.29 -6.50 12.14
N PHE A 34 4.59 -6.31 12.35
CA PHE A 34 5.38 -7.14 13.26
C PHE A 34 5.04 -6.89 14.74
N VAL A 35 4.91 -5.62 15.15
CA VAL A 35 4.57 -5.21 16.53
C VAL A 35 3.15 -5.60 16.90
N THR A 36 2.20 -5.51 15.97
CA THR A 36 0.78 -5.83 16.21
C THR A 36 0.41 -7.28 15.86
N CYS A 37 1.40 -8.14 15.61
CA CYS A 37 1.20 -9.55 15.27
C CYS A 37 0.24 -9.76 14.07
N GLY A 38 0.37 -8.93 13.05
CA GLY A 38 -0.40 -9.06 11.80
C GLY A 38 -1.71 -8.28 11.74
N ILE A 39 -2.14 -7.61 12.82
CA ILE A 39 -3.39 -6.83 12.84
C ILE A 39 -3.35 -5.69 11.82
N THR A 40 -2.18 -5.05 11.63
CA THR A 40 -2.04 -3.96 10.64
C THR A 40 -2.10 -4.44 9.19
N SER A 41 -2.11 -5.75 8.93
CA SER A 41 -2.22 -6.28 7.56
C SER A 41 -3.54 -5.93 6.89
N ILE A 42 -4.60 -5.73 7.68
CA ILE A 42 -5.92 -5.28 7.22
C ILE A 42 -5.80 -3.94 6.50
N ILE A 43 -4.95 -3.03 6.98
CA ILE A 43 -4.77 -1.72 6.35
C ILE A 43 -4.16 -1.86 4.96
N GLY A 44 -3.16 -2.74 4.80
CA GLY A 44 -2.57 -3.03 3.50
C GLY A 44 -3.53 -3.71 2.53
N LEU A 45 -4.44 -4.54 3.05
CA LEU A 45 -5.49 -5.17 2.26
C LEU A 45 -6.52 -4.13 1.77
N ILE A 46 -6.93 -3.20 2.63
CA ILE A 46 -7.82 -2.09 2.26
C ILE A 46 -7.16 -1.20 1.21
N GLU A 47 -5.89 -0.84 1.37
CA GLU A 47 -5.16 -0.07 0.35
C GLU A 47 -5.01 -0.85 -0.96
N GLY A 48 -4.75 -2.16 -0.90
CA GLY A 48 -4.68 -3.01 -2.09
C GLY A 48 -5.99 -3.02 -2.87
N ILE A 49 -7.14 -3.12 -2.18
CA ILE A 49 -8.47 -3.01 -2.79
C ILE A 49 -8.67 -1.60 -3.36
N LEU A 50 -8.34 -0.55 -2.60
CA LEU A 50 -8.46 0.84 -3.05
C LEU A 50 -7.70 1.06 -4.37
N TYR A 51 -6.49 0.52 -4.49
CA TYR A 51 -5.66 0.63 -5.69
C TYR A 51 -6.21 -0.15 -6.89
N LEU A 52 -7.02 -1.19 -6.66
CA LEU A 52 -7.69 -1.93 -7.73
C LEU A 52 -9.00 -1.28 -8.18
N VAL A 53 -9.72 -0.64 -7.26
CA VAL A 53 -11.03 -0.04 -7.53
C VAL A 53 -10.89 1.41 -8.03
N MET A 54 -9.79 2.09 -7.69
CA MET A 54 -9.49 3.43 -8.17
C MET A 54 -9.11 3.44 -9.67
N PRO A 55 -9.61 4.40 -10.47
CA PRO A 55 -9.19 4.54 -11.86
C PRO A 55 -7.71 4.96 -11.98
N ASP A 56 -7.01 4.47 -13.01
CA ASP A 56 -5.55 4.62 -13.13
C ASP A 56 -5.08 6.09 -13.15
N GLU A 57 -5.83 7.02 -13.75
CA GLU A 57 -5.51 8.46 -13.72
C GLU A 57 -5.56 9.05 -12.30
N GLN A 58 -6.56 8.65 -11.50
CA GLN A 58 -6.66 9.07 -10.10
C GLN A 58 -5.52 8.48 -9.27
N PHE A 59 -5.17 7.22 -9.54
CA PHE A 59 -4.06 6.56 -8.88
C PHE A 59 -2.73 7.24 -9.17
N ASP A 60 -2.44 7.51 -10.45
CA ASP A 60 -1.21 8.18 -10.86
C ASP A 60 -1.12 9.59 -10.25
N ARG A 61 -2.21 10.36 -10.35
CA ARG A 61 -2.25 11.70 -9.78
C ARG A 61 -2.05 11.70 -8.26
N THR A 62 -2.59 10.73 -7.54
CA THR A 62 -2.56 10.71 -6.07
C THR A 62 -1.29 10.07 -5.52
N TYR A 63 -0.93 8.89 -6.03
CA TYR A 63 0.14 8.04 -5.50
C TYR A 63 1.43 8.09 -6.31
N VAL A 64 1.46 8.66 -7.51
CA VAL A 64 2.70 8.85 -8.28
C VAL A 64 3.10 10.32 -8.28
N GLN A 65 2.17 11.23 -8.61
CA GLN A 65 2.43 12.67 -8.68
C GLN A 65 2.42 13.35 -7.31
N ASN A 66 1.32 13.20 -6.54
CA ASN A 66 1.17 13.85 -5.23
C ASN A 66 1.92 13.15 -4.10
N LYS A 67 2.53 11.99 -4.39
CA LYS A 67 3.23 11.15 -3.43
C LYS A 67 2.45 10.93 -2.10
N LYS A 68 1.16 10.60 -2.18
CA LYS A 68 0.32 10.40 -1.00
C LYS A 68 0.65 9.08 -0.29
N GLY A 69 1.14 9.22 0.93
CA GLY A 69 1.76 8.10 1.64
C GLY A 69 0.84 7.07 2.28
N TRP A 70 -0.36 7.47 2.67
CA TRP A 70 -1.36 6.61 3.30
C TRP A 70 -2.74 7.09 2.86
N PHE A 71 -3.66 6.14 2.62
CA PHE A 71 -5.07 6.38 2.29
C PHE A 71 -5.30 7.64 1.47
#